data_AF-A0A841M7A8-F1
#
_entry.id   AF-A0A841M7A8-F1
#
_cell.length_a   1.000
_cell.length_b   1.000
_cell.length_c   1.000
_cell.angle_alpha   90.00
_cell.angle_beta   90.00
_cell.angle_gamma   90.00
#
_symmetry.space_group_name_H-M   'P 1'
#
loop_
_entity.id
_entity.type
_entity.pdbx_description
1 polymer ?
#
loop_
_entity_poly.entity_id
_entity_poly.type
_entity_poly.pdbx_seq_one_letter_code
_entity_poly.pdbx_strand_id
1 'polypeptide(L)'
;MSRNRIPYFDFYPSDFMHGVRGLSAQEVGVYTMLLCRIYEENGPVEFHIMRLSTYCGMRENTFTKVVDKLVDLGKLDLVDGMLSNHRAEVEISSRANKLKNNSKAGKASAEKRQQKQRLVSTNVQQPFNHTDTDTDNTSSLRSDVSVKSVDQEFENEFWPFYPRKVGKGQALGSGTFLIDHPLDPANKNLRHGFVEAPEYVNIYRGVVRLVNGKAAVNIDDYFGMVPGTFSALNADIMISSLQNQEGGTVVWPDGKMTGGILNITCADETCNDEIAWMVTGRRKDAFVLNLDPNCERGTGRFIPEVDKEA
;
A
#
# COMPACT_ATOMS: atom_id res chain seq x y z
N MET A 1 -40.00 0.32 2.69
CA MET A 1 -38.70 -0.27 2.29
C MET A 1 -37.71 0.04 3.39
N SER A 2 -37.08 -0.98 4.01
CA SER A 2 -36.07 -0.72 5.03
C SER A 2 -34.90 -0.03 4.33
N ARG A 3 -34.70 1.27 4.60
CA ARG A 3 -33.51 1.96 4.12
C ARG A 3 -32.33 1.33 4.84
N ASN A 4 -31.30 0.98 4.09
CA ASN A 4 -30.09 0.33 4.58
C ASN A 4 -29.22 1.34 5.35
N ARG A 5 -29.79 1.95 6.39
CA ARG A 5 -29.14 2.96 7.21
C ARG A 5 -28.04 2.30 8.02
N ILE A 6 -26.88 2.91 8.06
CA ILE A 6 -25.77 2.39 8.86
C ILE A 6 -25.73 3.09 10.20
N PRO A 7 -25.69 2.36 11.32
CA PRO A 7 -25.66 2.95 12.64
C PRO A 7 -24.31 3.57 13.02
N TYR A 8 -23.24 3.33 12.25
CA TYR A 8 -21.90 3.87 12.48
C TYR A 8 -21.10 4.02 11.17
N PHE A 9 -20.06 4.85 11.21
CA PHE A 9 -19.03 4.95 10.18
C PHE A 9 -17.67 5.15 10.86
N ASP A 10 -16.59 4.88 10.14
CA ASP A 10 -15.24 5.02 10.71
C ASP A 10 -14.85 6.51 10.68
N PHE A 11 -14.66 7.11 11.84
CA PHE A 11 -14.27 8.52 11.94
C PHE A 11 -12.75 8.63 12.07
N TYR A 12 -12.12 9.25 11.06
CA TYR A 12 -10.67 9.49 11.02
C TYR A 12 -10.36 10.95 11.38
N PRO A 13 -9.83 11.26 12.58
CA PRO A 13 -9.63 12.63 13.03
C PRO A 13 -8.70 13.43 12.12
N SER A 14 -7.58 12.85 11.69
CA SER A 14 -6.63 13.51 10.79
C SER A 14 -7.30 13.94 9.50
N ASP A 15 -8.02 13.04 8.84
CA ASP A 15 -8.65 13.36 7.58
C ASP A 15 -9.83 14.33 7.73
N PHE A 16 -10.60 14.23 8.82
CA PHE A 16 -11.62 15.21 9.15
C PHE A 16 -10.99 16.61 9.28
N MET A 17 -9.88 16.72 10.01
CA MET A 17 -9.14 17.97 10.17
C MET A 17 -8.59 18.52 8.84
N HIS A 18 -8.19 17.66 7.90
CA HIS A 18 -7.86 18.10 6.53
C HIS A 18 -9.10 18.61 5.79
N GLY A 19 -10.23 17.90 5.91
CA GLY A 19 -11.50 18.29 5.30
C GLY A 19 -12.02 19.64 5.81
N VAL A 20 -11.81 19.97 7.08
CA VAL A 20 -12.29 21.24 7.67
C VAL A 20 -11.26 22.37 7.71
N ARG A 21 -10.00 22.09 7.35
CA ARG A 21 -8.94 23.10 7.36
C ARG A 21 -9.32 24.33 6.52
N GLY A 22 -9.17 25.52 7.10
CA GLY A 22 -9.46 26.80 6.46
C GLY A 22 -10.95 27.20 6.42
N LEU A 23 -11.85 26.39 6.99
CA LEU A 23 -13.27 26.70 7.06
C LEU A 23 -13.64 27.51 8.30
N SER A 24 -14.67 28.35 8.20
CA SER A 24 -15.30 29.00 9.35
C SER A 24 -16.09 27.99 10.19
N ALA A 25 -16.37 28.30 11.46
CA ALA A 25 -17.15 27.41 12.33
C ALA A 25 -18.53 27.04 11.75
N GLN A 26 -19.16 27.97 11.01
CA GLN A 26 -20.43 27.72 10.33
C GLN A 26 -20.28 26.73 9.18
N GLU A 27 -19.24 26.89 8.35
CA GLU A 27 -18.90 25.99 7.25
C GLU A 27 -18.55 24.59 7.76
N VAL A 28 -17.78 24.50 8.85
CA VAL A 28 -17.48 23.23 9.53
C VAL A 28 -18.75 22.53 10.00
N GLY A 29 -19.69 23.28 10.59
CA GLY A 29 -20.98 22.74 11.02
C GLY A 29 -21.78 22.15 9.86
N VAL A 30 -21.91 22.90 8.76
CA VAL A 30 -22.64 22.44 7.56
C VAL A 30 -21.96 21.23 6.93
N TYR A 31 -20.65 21.29 6.71
CA TYR A 31 -19.87 20.18 6.16
C TYR A 31 -20.04 18.90 6.99
N THR A 32 -19.93 19.00 8.31
CA THR A 32 -20.04 17.86 9.23
C THR A 32 -21.45 17.26 9.20
N MET A 33 -22.49 18.09 9.22
CA MET A 33 -23.88 17.64 9.19
C MET A 33 -24.23 16.93 7.87
N LEU A 34 -23.80 17.49 6.74
CA LEU A 34 -24.02 16.87 5.42
C LEU A 34 -23.23 15.57 5.27
N LEU A 35 -21.98 15.52 5.76
CA LEU A 35 -21.17 14.31 5.76
C LEU A 35 -21.84 13.18 6.56
N CYS A 36 -22.30 13.47 7.78
CA CYS A 36 -23.07 12.50 8.58
C CYS A 36 -24.34 12.03 7.86
N ARG A 37 -25.03 12.94 7.16
CA ARG A 37 -26.25 12.61 6.42
C ARG A 37 -25.98 11.66 5.24
N ILE A 38 -24.87 11.85 4.53
CA ILE A 38 -24.41 10.97 3.45
C ILE A 38 -24.08 9.57 3.99
N TYR A 39 -23.40 9.48 5.13
CA TYR A 39 -23.14 8.19 5.78
C TYR A 39 -24.43 7.50 6.26
N GLU A 40 -25.39 8.25 6.82
CA GLU A 40 -26.68 7.71 7.28
C GLU A 40 -27.50 7.10 6.14
N GLU A 41 -27.54 7.75 4.98
CA GLU A 41 -28.26 7.27 3.79
C GLU A 41 -27.45 6.26 2.96
N ASN A 42 -26.22 5.92 3.38
CA ASN A 42 -25.32 5.01 2.66
C ASN A 42 -25.02 5.47 1.22
N GLY A 43 -24.94 6.77 0.98
CA GLY A 43 -24.70 7.29 -0.37
C GLY A 43 -25.03 8.77 -0.51
N PRO A 44 -24.92 9.31 -1.75
CA PRO A 44 -25.27 10.69 -2.06
C PRO A 44 -26.69 11.04 -1.59
N VAL A 45 -26.89 12.29 -1.19
CA VAL A 45 -28.15 12.79 -0.64
C VAL A 45 -28.76 13.85 -1.54
N GLU A 46 -30.06 13.80 -1.74
CA GLU A 46 -30.77 14.77 -2.56
C GLU A 46 -30.61 16.20 -2.01
N PHE A 47 -30.23 17.13 -2.88
CA PHE A 47 -30.02 18.54 -2.55
C PHE A 47 -31.34 19.30 -2.46
N HIS A 48 -32.08 19.04 -1.39
CA HIS A 48 -33.32 19.74 -1.10
C HIS A 48 -33.06 20.87 -0.10
N ILE A 49 -32.92 22.11 -0.60
CA ILE A 49 -32.49 23.31 0.16
C ILE A 49 -33.23 23.42 1.49
N MET A 50 -34.57 23.47 1.48
CA MET A 50 -35.39 23.62 2.69
C MET A 50 -35.15 22.50 3.73
N ARG A 51 -34.89 21.28 3.27
CA ARG A 51 -34.75 20.10 4.15
C ARG A 51 -33.38 20.10 4.81
N LEU A 52 -32.34 20.37 4.02
CA LEU A 52 -30.96 20.35 4.48
C LEU A 52 -30.61 21.61 5.29
N SER A 53 -31.14 22.78 4.93
CA SER A 53 -30.99 24.01 5.73
C SER A 53 -31.61 23.85 7.13
N THR A 54 -32.80 23.24 7.20
CA THR A 54 -33.46 22.88 8.47
C THR A 54 -32.62 21.88 9.26
N TYR A 55 -32.08 20.85 8.59
CA TYR A 55 -31.21 19.84 9.21
C TYR A 55 -29.93 20.45 9.78
N CYS A 56 -29.35 21.44 9.10
CA CYS A 56 -28.19 22.19 9.56
C CYS A 56 -28.52 23.34 10.52
N GLY A 57 -29.80 23.58 10.83
CA GLY A 57 -30.24 24.61 11.78
C GLY A 57 -29.97 26.05 11.32
N MET A 58 -30.08 26.34 10.02
CA MET A 58 -29.75 27.66 9.48
C MET A 58 -30.73 28.13 8.39
N ARG A 59 -30.71 29.43 8.09
CA ARG A 59 -31.53 30.04 7.04
C ARG A 59 -31.09 29.57 5.65
N GLU A 60 -32.05 29.36 4.75
CA GLU A 60 -31.81 28.84 3.38
C GLU A 60 -30.74 29.63 2.62
N ASN A 61 -30.84 30.96 2.57
CA ASN A 61 -29.84 31.79 1.87
C ASN A 61 -28.42 31.66 2.44
N THR A 62 -28.27 31.42 3.73
CA THR A 62 -26.96 31.20 4.36
C THR A 62 -26.46 29.79 4.04
N PHE A 63 -27.35 28.80 4.10
CA PHE A 63 -27.04 27.42 3.75
C PHE A 63 -26.57 27.29 2.31
N THR A 64 -27.30 27.85 1.34
CA THR A 64 -26.94 27.79 -0.07
C THR A 64 -25.54 28.36 -0.31
N LYS A 65 -25.23 29.54 0.22
CA LYS A 65 -23.90 30.15 0.10
C LYS A 65 -22.78 29.28 0.69
N VAL A 66 -23.04 28.63 1.82
CA VAL A 66 -22.07 27.74 2.45
C VAL A 66 -21.87 26.48 1.61
N VAL A 67 -22.95 25.88 1.08
CA VAL A 67 -22.86 24.72 0.21
C VAL A 67 -22.13 25.06 -1.08
N ASP A 68 -22.48 26.17 -1.74
CA ASP A 68 -21.80 26.65 -2.95
C ASP A 68 -20.30 26.79 -2.71
N LYS A 69 -19.90 27.43 -1.60
CA LYS A 69 -18.49 27.54 -1.21
C LYS A 69 -17.83 26.18 -0.94
N LEU A 70 -18.53 25.23 -0.32
CA LEU A 70 -18.00 23.90 -0.07
C LEU A 70 -17.81 23.11 -1.37
N VAL A 71 -18.68 23.34 -2.37
CA VAL A 71 -18.55 22.78 -3.72
C VAL A 71 -17.38 23.42 -4.47
N ASP A 72 -17.26 24.75 -4.45
CA ASP A 72 -16.15 25.48 -5.07
C ASP A 72 -14.78 25.07 -4.51
N LEU A 73 -14.72 24.74 -3.22
CA LEU A 73 -13.51 24.25 -2.55
C LEU A 73 -13.24 22.76 -2.76
N GLY A 74 -14.09 22.05 -3.52
CA GLY A 74 -13.97 20.60 -3.77
C GLY A 74 -14.17 19.74 -2.51
N LYS A 75 -14.92 20.26 -1.52
CA LYS A 75 -15.20 19.53 -0.26
C LYS A 75 -16.51 18.74 -0.34
N LEU A 76 -17.44 19.18 -1.18
CA LEU A 76 -18.65 18.46 -1.54
C LEU A 76 -18.79 18.48 -3.06
N ASP A 77 -19.44 17.47 -3.61
CA ASP A 77 -19.78 17.41 -5.03
C ASP A 77 -21.29 17.52 -5.17
N LEU A 78 -21.76 18.35 -6.09
CA LEU A 78 -23.18 18.46 -6.43
C LEU A 78 -23.37 18.05 -7.89
N VAL A 79 -23.85 16.82 -8.11
CA VAL A 79 -24.06 16.25 -9.46
C VAL A 79 -25.50 15.78 -9.56
N ASP A 80 -26.20 16.19 -10.62
CA ASP A 80 -27.60 15.80 -10.88
C ASP A 80 -28.56 16.02 -9.69
N GLY A 81 -28.34 17.11 -8.92
CA GLY A 81 -29.13 17.42 -7.73
C GLY A 81 -28.83 16.54 -6.51
N MET A 82 -27.76 15.76 -6.53
CA MET A 82 -27.29 14.93 -5.43
C MET A 82 -26.00 15.48 -4.86
N LEU A 83 -25.98 15.72 -3.54
CA LEU A 83 -24.79 16.05 -2.79
C LEU A 83 -24.05 14.78 -2.40
N SER A 84 -22.76 14.74 -2.69
CA SER A 84 -21.87 13.69 -2.25
C SER A 84 -20.57 14.25 -1.70
N ASN A 85 -19.78 13.33 -1.15
CA ASN A 85 -18.43 13.60 -0.74
C ASN A 85 -17.59 12.42 -1.19
N HIS A 86 -16.54 12.68 -1.96
CA HIS A 86 -15.60 11.66 -2.44
C HIS A 86 -15.11 10.73 -1.31
N ARG A 87 -14.77 11.32 -0.16
CA ARG A 87 -14.37 10.60 1.06
C ARG A 87 -15.53 9.97 1.83
N ALA A 88 -16.79 10.10 1.46
CA ALA A 88 -17.83 9.21 1.97
C ALA A 88 -18.02 8.03 1.00
N GLU A 89 -18.06 8.30 -0.30
CA GLU A 89 -18.35 7.32 -1.35
C GLU A 89 -17.42 6.12 -1.36
N VAL A 90 -16.10 6.37 -1.36
CA VAL A 90 -15.11 5.28 -1.40
C VAL A 90 -15.12 4.36 -0.13
N GLU A 91 -15.72 4.76 0.99
CA GLU A 91 -15.73 4.07 2.29
C GLU A 91 -17.00 3.25 2.34
N ILE A 92 -18.11 3.87 1.95
CA ILE A 92 -19.37 3.21 1.63
C ILE A 92 -19.11 2.04 0.65
N SER A 93 -18.35 2.26 -0.42
CA SER A 93 -18.04 1.21 -1.41
C SER A 93 -17.08 0.14 -0.86
N SER A 94 -16.02 0.54 -0.14
CA SER A 94 -15.09 -0.39 0.53
C SER A 94 -15.82 -1.29 1.52
N ARG A 95 -16.71 -0.72 2.34
CA ARG A 95 -17.55 -1.46 3.27
C ARG A 95 -18.49 -2.42 2.56
N ALA A 96 -19.16 -1.99 1.48
CA ALA A 96 -20.02 -2.87 0.69
C ALA A 96 -19.25 -4.09 0.15
N ASN A 97 -18.01 -3.89 -0.30
CA ASN A 97 -17.12 -4.97 -0.73
C ASN A 97 -16.69 -5.89 0.41
N LYS A 98 -16.29 -5.34 1.57
CA LYS A 98 -15.98 -6.12 2.78
C LYS A 98 -17.15 -6.99 3.21
N LEU A 99 -18.36 -6.42 3.28
CA LEU A 99 -19.58 -7.16 3.62
C LEU A 99 -19.85 -8.30 2.65
N LYS A 100 -19.68 -8.06 1.34
CA LYS A 100 -19.85 -9.09 0.30
C LYS A 100 -18.81 -10.22 0.44
N ASN A 101 -17.56 -9.89 0.72
CA ASN A 101 -16.48 -10.86 0.90
C ASN A 101 -16.67 -11.67 2.19
N ASN A 102 -17.00 -11.01 3.29
CA ASN A 102 -17.29 -11.68 4.57
C ASN A 102 -18.49 -12.61 4.46
N SER A 103 -19.54 -12.20 3.73
CA SER A 103 -20.69 -13.06 3.45
C SER A 103 -20.29 -14.31 2.64
N LYS A 104 -19.47 -14.15 1.60
CA LYS A 104 -18.95 -15.29 0.81
C LYS A 104 -18.09 -16.24 1.64
N ALA A 105 -17.16 -15.69 2.44
CA ALA A 105 -16.31 -16.47 3.32
C ALA A 105 -17.11 -17.23 4.39
N GLY A 106 -18.13 -16.57 4.97
CA GLY A 106 -19.06 -17.18 5.90
C GLY A 106 -19.84 -18.34 5.28
N LYS A 107 -20.36 -18.18 4.06
CA LYS A 107 -21.04 -19.25 3.32
C LYS A 107 -20.12 -20.42 3.02
N ALA A 108 -18.92 -20.17 2.50
CA ALA A 108 -17.93 -21.20 2.23
C ALA A 108 -17.48 -21.96 3.50
N SER A 109 -17.37 -21.25 4.63
CA SER A 109 -17.09 -21.87 5.93
C SER A 109 -18.25 -22.75 6.41
N ALA A 110 -19.50 -22.29 6.26
CA ALA A 110 -20.69 -23.06 6.58
C ALA A 110 -20.81 -24.33 5.74
N GLU A 111 -20.53 -24.25 4.43
CA GLU A 111 -20.53 -25.41 3.52
C GLU A 111 -19.46 -26.45 3.92
N LYS A 112 -18.25 -26.01 4.27
CA LYS A 112 -17.18 -26.91 4.78
C LYS A 112 -17.56 -27.58 6.10
N ARG A 113 -18.24 -26.86 7.01
CA ARG A 113 -18.76 -27.44 8.27
C ARG A 113 -19.82 -28.51 8.01
N GLN A 114 -20.73 -28.28 7.07
CA GLN A 114 -21.75 -29.26 6.67
C GLN A 114 -21.15 -30.52 6.02
N GLN A 115 -20.11 -30.37 5.19
CA GLN A 115 -19.40 -31.52 4.60
C GLN A 115 -18.67 -32.36 5.65
N LYS A 116 -18.04 -31.73 6.65
CA LYS A 116 -17.36 -32.45 7.76
C LYS A 116 -18.32 -33.20 8.68
N GLN A 117 -19.55 -32.72 8.88
CA GLN A 117 -20.56 -33.42 9.68
C GLN A 117 -21.14 -34.67 9.00
N ARG A 118 -20.93 -34.88 7.70
CA ARG A 118 -21.46 -36.05 6.96
C ARG A 118 -20.61 -37.33 7.11
N LEU A 119 -19.47 -37.28 7.79
CA LEU A 119 -18.67 -38.45 8.12
C LEU A 119 -18.89 -38.80 9.60
N VAL A 120 -19.43 -40.01 9.82
CA VAL A 120 -19.70 -40.74 11.07
C VAL A 120 -19.29 -40.02 12.36
N SER A 121 -20.26 -39.80 13.25
CA SER A 121 -20.04 -39.25 14.59
C SER A 121 -19.07 -40.11 15.40
N THR A 122 -17.82 -39.69 15.50
CA THR A 122 -16.89 -40.19 16.51
C THR A 122 -17.17 -39.52 17.85
N ASN A 123 -17.18 -40.33 18.91
CA ASN A 123 -17.42 -39.89 20.29
C ASN A 123 -16.17 -39.19 20.82
N VAL A 124 -15.99 -37.91 20.51
CA VAL A 124 -14.88 -37.10 21.01
C VAL A 124 -15.42 -36.13 22.07
N GLN A 125 -15.00 -36.32 23.31
CA GLN A 125 -15.24 -35.36 24.39
C GLN A 125 -14.47 -34.06 24.10
N GLN A 126 -15.17 -32.92 24.18
CA GLN A 126 -14.59 -31.59 24.02
C GLN A 126 -13.62 -31.29 25.18
N PRO A 127 -12.35 -30.89 24.93
CA PRO A 127 -11.53 -30.31 25.97
C PRO A 127 -12.04 -28.90 26.31
N PHE A 128 -12.28 -28.68 27.60
CA PHE A 128 -12.60 -27.39 28.21
C PHE A 128 -11.32 -26.52 28.17
N ASN A 129 -11.41 -25.32 27.59
CA ASN A 129 -10.39 -24.24 27.52
C ASN A 129 -9.61 -24.14 26.20
N HIS A 130 -10.23 -23.52 25.20
CA HIS A 130 -9.50 -22.74 24.18
C HIS A 130 -9.95 -21.29 24.30
N THR A 131 -9.01 -20.39 24.55
CA THR A 131 -9.20 -18.93 24.50
C THR A 131 -9.05 -18.46 23.06
N ASP A 132 -10.13 -17.94 22.47
CA ASP A 132 -10.09 -17.27 21.17
C ASP A 132 -9.30 -15.95 21.30
N THR A 133 -8.20 -15.82 20.57
CA THR A 133 -7.54 -14.53 20.34
C THR A 133 -8.06 -13.93 19.02
N ASP A 134 -9.06 -13.07 19.13
CA ASP A 134 -9.46 -12.17 18.05
C ASP A 134 -8.34 -11.14 17.80
N THR A 135 -7.78 -11.15 16.59
CA THR A 135 -6.82 -10.11 16.13
C THR A 135 -7.53 -9.25 15.10
N ASP A 136 -8.10 -8.13 15.54
CA ASP A 136 -8.65 -7.10 14.65
C ASP A 136 -7.51 -6.23 14.10
N ASN A 137 -7.25 -6.34 12.80
CA ASN A 137 -6.28 -5.48 12.11
C ASN A 137 -7.02 -4.43 11.27
N THR A 138 -7.19 -3.24 11.84
CA THR A 138 -7.84 -2.08 11.23
C THR A 138 -6.81 -1.19 10.53
N SER A 139 -6.68 -1.28 9.21
CA SER A 139 -6.20 -0.14 8.41
C SER A 139 -6.61 -0.29 6.94
N SER A 140 -7.55 0.55 6.47
CA SER A 140 -7.84 0.66 5.04
C SER A 140 -8.70 1.88 4.78
N LEU A 141 -8.14 2.99 4.29
CA LEU A 141 -8.75 4.03 3.43
C LEU A 141 -7.59 5.00 3.04
N ARG A 142 -7.32 5.52 1.84
CA ARG A 142 -7.83 5.48 0.45
C ARG A 142 -6.86 6.31 -0.41
N SER A 143 -6.89 6.14 -1.73
CA SER A 143 -6.86 7.28 -2.67
C SER A 143 -7.30 6.82 -4.05
N ASP A 144 -8.18 7.59 -4.72
CA ASP A 144 -8.18 7.80 -6.18
C ASP A 144 -9.29 8.78 -6.60
N VAL A 145 -8.93 9.80 -7.39
CA VAL A 145 -9.59 10.44 -8.58
C VAL A 145 -8.44 11.25 -9.25
N SER A 146 -7.87 10.84 -10.39
CA SER A 146 -8.25 10.93 -11.83
C SER A 146 -7.86 12.24 -12.55
N VAL A 147 -6.98 12.10 -13.57
CA VAL A 147 -6.78 13.03 -14.71
C VAL A 147 -6.59 12.18 -15.98
N LYS A 148 -7.27 12.53 -17.09
CA LYS A 148 -7.13 11.96 -18.45
C LYS A 148 -6.05 12.78 -19.22
N SER A 149 -5.33 12.34 -20.25
CA SER A 149 -5.56 11.30 -21.27
C SER A 149 -4.22 10.86 -21.91
N VAL A 150 -3.80 9.62 -21.67
CA VAL A 150 -2.78 8.86 -22.45
C VAL A 150 -3.31 7.45 -22.78
N ASP A 151 -4.53 7.16 -22.34
CA ASP A 151 -5.04 5.79 -22.19
C ASP A 151 -5.35 5.09 -23.51
N GLN A 152 -5.61 5.82 -24.59
CA GLN A 152 -6.14 5.21 -25.82
C GLN A 152 -5.05 4.61 -26.72
N GLU A 153 -3.83 5.15 -26.67
CA GLU A 153 -2.65 4.63 -27.39
C GLU A 153 -2.00 3.48 -26.59
N PHE A 154 -1.99 3.61 -25.25
CA PHE A 154 -1.57 2.56 -24.32
C PHE A 154 -2.53 1.35 -24.31
N GLU A 155 -3.85 1.54 -24.35
CA GLU A 155 -4.84 0.44 -24.29
C GLU A 155 -4.77 -0.52 -25.50
N ASN A 156 -4.43 -0.03 -26.69
CA ASN A 156 -4.53 -0.83 -27.92
C ASN A 156 -3.23 -1.53 -28.33
N GLU A 157 -2.05 -1.01 -27.95
CA GLU A 157 -0.76 -1.58 -28.37
C GLU A 157 -0.02 -2.33 -27.24
N PHE A 158 -0.25 -1.98 -25.97
CA PHE A 158 0.53 -2.49 -24.84
C PHE A 158 -0.05 -3.76 -24.17
N TRP A 159 -1.39 -3.90 -24.15
CA TRP A 159 -2.09 -4.89 -23.32
C TRP A 159 -2.15 -6.37 -23.75
N PRO A 160 -1.79 -6.78 -24.98
CA PRO A 160 -1.80 -8.21 -25.30
C PRO A 160 -0.78 -9.06 -24.51
N PHE A 161 0.18 -8.45 -23.81
CA PHE A 161 1.34 -9.17 -23.23
C PHE A 161 1.36 -9.31 -21.69
N TYR A 162 0.44 -8.70 -20.92
CA TYR A 162 0.49 -8.73 -19.45
C TYR A 162 -0.88 -8.99 -18.78
N PRO A 163 -1.16 -10.22 -18.34
CA PRO A 163 -2.44 -10.57 -17.75
C PRO A 163 -2.34 -10.58 -16.22
N ARG A 164 -2.44 -9.42 -15.55
CA ARG A 164 -3.07 -9.23 -14.20
C ARG A 164 -2.87 -7.80 -13.67
N LYS A 165 -3.99 -7.14 -13.34
CA LYS A 165 -4.07 -5.75 -12.83
C LYS A 165 -4.15 -5.72 -11.29
N VAL A 166 -3.05 -5.77 -10.55
CA VAL A 166 -3.06 -5.48 -9.10
C VAL A 166 -1.82 -4.68 -8.69
N GLY A 167 -1.89 -3.35 -8.74
CA GLY A 167 -0.78 -2.54 -8.23
C GLY A 167 -0.88 -1.02 -8.37
N LYS A 168 -1.78 -0.48 -9.20
CA LYS A 168 -1.72 0.94 -9.61
C LYS A 168 -1.96 2.00 -8.52
N GLY A 169 -2.39 1.65 -7.30
CA GLY A 169 -2.74 2.63 -6.25
C GLY A 169 -2.01 2.53 -4.90
N GLN A 170 -1.22 1.47 -4.65
CA GLN A 170 -0.60 1.28 -3.32
C GLN A 170 0.77 1.95 -3.16
N ALA A 171 1.31 2.50 -4.24
CA ALA A 171 2.71 2.93 -4.31
C ALA A 171 2.96 4.43 -4.14
N LEU A 172 1.95 5.29 -3.97
CA LEU A 172 2.20 6.74 -3.90
C LEU A 172 2.08 7.33 -2.48
N GLY A 173 1.35 6.70 -1.56
CA GLY A 173 1.15 7.23 -0.19
C GLY A 173 1.99 6.57 0.91
N SER A 174 2.53 5.36 0.69
CA SER A 174 3.15 4.54 1.73
C SER A 174 4.67 4.59 1.76
N GLY A 175 5.30 5.25 0.78
CA GLY A 175 6.74 5.14 0.62
C GLY A 175 7.19 3.73 0.19
N THR A 176 6.30 2.90 -0.41
CA THR A 176 6.65 1.55 -0.89
C THR A 176 6.16 1.29 -2.30
N PHE A 177 6.85 0.48 -3.09
CA PHE A 177 6.35 -0.02 -4.37
C PHE A 177 6.08 -1.52 -4.31
N LEU A 178 5.05 -1.93 -5.05
CA LEU A 178 4.66 -3.33 -5.25
C LEU A 178 5.01 -3.69 -6.70
N ILE A 179 5.87 -4.69 -6.87
CA ILE A 179 6.22 -5.25 -8.19
C ILE A 179 5.91 -6.74 -8.22
N ASP A 180 5.77 -7.28 -9.42
CA ASP A 180 5.74 -8.72 -9.61
C ASP A 180 7.04 -9.34 -9.09
N HIS A 181 6.95 -10.50 -8.45
CA HIS A 181 8.13 -11.19 -7.96
C HIS A 181 9.00 -11.65 -9.16
N PRO A 182 10.30 -11.33 -9.22
CA PRO A 182 11.11 -11.56 -10.42
C PRO A 182 11.29 -13.04 -10.77
N LEU A 183 11.14 -13.95 -9.80
CA LEU A 183 11.18 -15.40 -10.00
C LEU A 183 9.79 -16.06 -10.12
N ASP A 184 8.73 -15.40 -9.67
CA ASP A 184 7.38 -16.02 -9.59
C ASP A 184 6.28 -14.95 -9.75
N PRO A 185 6.26 -14.26 -10.91
CA PRO A 185 5.37 -13.12 -11.12
C PRO A 185 3.88 -13.52 -11.13
N ALA A 186 3.56 -14.79 -11.39
CA ALA A 186 2.18 -15.26 -11.44
C ALA A 186 1.53 -15.45 -10.06
N ASN A 187 2.35 -15.71 -9.02
CA ASN A 187 1.85 -16.14 -7.71
C ASN A 187 2.38 -15.30 -6.54
N LYS A 188 3.42 -14.48 -6.75
CA LYS A 188 4.04 -13.66 -5.70
C LYS A 188 4.21 -12.22 -6.15
N ASN A 189 4.05 -11.32 -5.19
CA ASN A 189 4.46 -9.93 -5.32
C ASN A 189 5.67 -9.68 -4.43
N LEU A 190 6.53 -8.76 -4.84
CA LEU A 190 7.64 -8.25 -4.04
C LEU A 190 7.38 -6.79 -3.70
N ARG A 191 7.64 -6.41 -2.43
CA ARG A 191 7.48 -5.04 -1.93
C ARG A 191 8.83 -4.49 -1.50
N HIS A 192 9.08 -3.22 -1.80
CA HIS A 192 10.27 -2.47 -1.36
C HIS A 192 9.87 -1.05 -0.96
N GLY A 193 10.68 -0.39 -0.14
CA GLY A 193 10.53 1.05 0.17
C GLY A 193 11.12 1.96 -0.91
N PHE A 194 10.63 3.19 -1.06
CA PHE A 194 11.27 4.20 -1.89
C PHE A 194 12.48 4.78 -1.19
N VAL A 195 13.50 4.99 -2.00
CA VAL A 195 14.62 5.88 -1.69
C VAL A 195 14.68 6.85 -2.85
N GLU A 196 14.63 8.14 -2.57
CA GLU A 196 14.86 9.16 -3.58
C GLU A 196 16.34 9.12 -3.95
N ALA A 197 16.62 8.70 -5.19
CA ALA A 197 17.96 8.51 -5.71
C ALA A 197 17.97 8.88 -7.20
N PRO A 198 19.13 9.27 -7.76
CA PRO A 198 19.26 9.54 -9.19
C PRO A 198 19.13 8.28 -10.06
N GLU A 199 18.97 7.10 -9.44
CA GLU A 199 18.77 5.82 -10.09
C GLU A 199 17.94 4.88 -9.21
N TYR A 200 17.26 3.90 -9.81
CA TYR A 200 16.57 2.83 -9.09
C TYR A 200 17.55 1.88 -8.40
N VAL A 201 17.99 2.26 -7.20
CA VAL A 201 18.92 1.51 -6.37
C VAL A 201 18.17 0.85 -5.21
N ASN A 202 18.36 -0.46 -5.07
CA ASN A 202 18.01 -1.16 -3.85
C ASN A 202 19.18 -1.10 -2.87
N ILE A 203 18.87 -0.76 -1.62
CA ILE A 203 19.84 -0.68 -0.52
C ILE A 203 19.52 -1.76 0.49
N TYR A 204 20.45 -2.69 0.67
CA TYR A 204 20.38 -3.76 1.66
C TYR A 204 21.42 -3.47 2.73
N ARG A 205 21.00 -3.42 3.99
CA ARG A 205 21.91 -3.17 5.11
C ARG A 205 21.52 -3.99 6.33
N GLY A 206 22.51 -4.25 7.17
CA GLY A 206 22.31 -4.98 8.41
C GLY A 206 23.56 -5.01 9.25
N VAL A 207 23.52 -5.85 10.27
CA VAL A 207 24.67 -6.18 11.12
C VAL A 207 24.86 -7.69 11.11
N VAL A 208 26.10 -8.14 11.23
CA VAL A 208 26.42 -9.56 11.37
C VAL A 208 27.59 -9.71 12.35
N ARG A 209 27.53 -10.72 13.21
CA ARG A 209 28.62 -11.05 14.12
C ARG A 209 29.60 -12.00 13.43
N LEU A 210 30.89 -11.70 13.52
CA LEU A 210 31.94 -12.60 13.04
C LEU A 210 32.02 -13.84 13.92
N VAL A 211 32.42 -14.96 13.33
CA VAL A 211 32.81 -16.18 14.01
C VAL A 211 34.19 -16.55 13.52
N ASN A 212 35.18 -16.45 14.40
CA ASN A 212 36.60 -16.67 14.05
C ASN A 212 37.03 -15.84 12.83
N GLY A 213 36.79 -14.53 12.91
CA GLY A 213 37.18 -13.55 11.90
C GLY A 213 36.38 -13.62 10.59
N LYS A 214 35.31 -14.43 10.50
CA LYS A 214 34.54 -14.61 9.27
C LYS A 214 33.04 -14.50 9.48
N ALA A 215 32.33 -14.03 8.46
CA ALA A 215 30.88 -14.10 8.40
C ALA A 215 30.41 -14.28 6.96
N ALA A 216 29.23 -14.89 6.80
CA ALA A 216 28.51 -14.97 5.54
C ALA A 216 27.06 -14.51 5.77
N VAL A 217 26.57 -13.61 4.92
CA VAL A 217 25.20 -13.09 4.96
C VAL A 217 24.54 -13.41 3.64
N ASN A 218 23.52 -14.27 3.65
CA ASN A 218 22.62 -14.42 2.52
C ASN A 218 21.54 -13.33 2.58
N ILE A 219 21.54 -12.44 1.59
CA ILE A 219 20.61 -11.30 1.56
C ILE A 219 19.15 -11.76 1.44
N ASP A 220 18.87 -12.83 0.68
CA ASP A 220 17.51 -13.34 0.56
C ASP A 220 17.00 -13.85 1.92
N ASP A 221 17.80 -14.65 2.62
CA ASP A 221 17.43 -15.19 3.94
C ASP A 221 17.28 -14.06 4.98
N TYR A 222 18.19 -13.08 4.98
CA TYR A 222 18.19 -11.96 5.92
C TYR A 222 16.90 -11.14 5.86
N PHE A 223 16.33 -10.97 4.66
CA PHE A 223 15.09 -10.21 4.44
C PHE A 223 13.86 -11.09 4.22
N GLY A 224 13.96 -12.42 4.37
CA GLY A 224 12.85 -13.34 4.17
C GLY A 224 12.33 -13.40 2.73
N MET A 225 13.21 -13.22 1.75
CA MET A 225 12.89 -13.32 0.32
C MET A 225 13.07 -14.77 -0.17
N VAL A 226 12.46 -15.08 -1.32
CA VAL A 226 12.66 -16.39 -1.97
C VAL A 226 14.13 -16.50 -2.41
N PRO A 227 14.80 -17.66 -2.25
CA PRO A 227 16.18 -17.82 -2.70
C PRO A 227 16.36 -17.44 -4.18
N GLY A 228 17.34 -16.58 -4.46
CA GLY A 228 17.65 -16.05 -5.78
C GLY A 228 16.95 -14.72 -6.12
N THR A 229 16.06 -14.21 -5.27
CA THR A 229 15.32 -12.96 -5.52
C THR A 229 16.26 -11.78 -5.67
N PHE A 230 17.22 -11.63 -4.76
CA PHE A 230 18.24 -10.60 -4.81
C PHE A 230 18.98 -10.62 -6.15
N SER A 231 19.43 -11.81 -6.58
CA SER A 231 20.20 -11.96 -7.82
C SER A 231 19.35 -11.68 -9.07
N ALA A 232 18.06 -12.00 -9.03
CA ALA A 232 17.12 -11.75 -10.12
C ALA A 232 16.75 -10.26 -10.22
N LEU A 233 16.60 -9.58 -9.08
CA LEU A 233 16.18 -8.18 -9.03
C LEU A 233 17.31 -7.18 -9.34
N ASN A 234 18.56 -7.52 -9.02
CA ASN A 234 19.65 -6.55 -8.99
C ASN A 234 20.75 -6.80 -10.06
N ALA A 235 21.22 -5.72 -10.67
CA ALA A 235 22.42 -5.58 -11.48
C ALA A 235 23.46 -4.73 -10.73
N ASP A 236 24.69 -4.70 -11.25
CA ASP A 236 25.75 -3.78 -10.81
C ASP A 236 25.95 -3.75 -9.28
N ILE A 237 26.03 -4.94 -8.69
CA ILE A 237 26.14 -5.11 -7.24
C ILE A 237 27.40 -4.45 -6.69
N MET A 238 27.23 -3.65 -5.65
CA MET A 238 28.33 -3.00 -4.94
C MET A 238 28.24 -3.28 -3.44
N ILE A 239 29.36 -3.68 -2.85
CA ILE A 239 29.50 -3.73 -1.38
C ILE A 239 29.93 -2.33 -0.96
N SER A 240 28.95 -1.53 -0.55
CA SER A 240 29.13 -0.10 -0.34
C SER A 240 29.83 0.23 0.97
N SER A 241 29.67 -0.62 2.00
CA SER A 241 30.28 -0.39 3.31
C SER A 241 30.40 -1.67 4.13
N LEU A 242 31.52 -1.81 4.84
CA LEU A 242 31.75 -2.74 5.95
C LEU A 242 32.39 -1.94 7.08
N GLN A 243 31.75 -1.89 8.25
CA GLN A 243 32.22 -1.11 9.40
C GLN A 243 32.17 -1.96 10.66
N ASN A 244 33.32 -2.15 11.30
CA ASN A 244 33.38 -2.74 12.62
C ASN A 244 32.71 -1.81 13.65
N GLN A 245 31.79 -2.35 14.45
CA GLN A 245 31.02 -1.62 15.44
C GLN A 245 31.59 -1.73 16.87
N GLU A 246 32.52 -2.66 17.11
CA GLU A 246 33.04 -2.98 18.45
C GLU A 246 34.55 -2.74 18.56
N GLY A 247 35.30 -2.90 17.46
CA GLY A 247 36.75 -2.82 17.42
C GLY A 247 37.33 -2.00 16.27
N GLY A 248 38.66 -1.87 16.27
CA GLY A 248 39.43 -1.17 15.22
C GLY A 248 40.03 -2.08 14.16
N THR A 249 39.73 -3.39 14.20
CA THR A 249 40.30 -4.35 13.26
C THR A 249 39.67 -4.19 11.87
N VAL A 250 40.49 -4.41 10.84
CA VAL A 250 40.12 -4.21 9.44
C VAL A 250 39.29 -5.40 8.97
N VAL A 251 38.21 -5.10 8.26
CA VAL A 251 37.35 -6.10 7.59
C VAL A 251 37.24 -5.78 6.10
N TRP A 252 37.12 -6.80 5.27
CA TRP A 252 36.96 -6.66 3.82
C TRP A 252 36.03 -7.74 3.27
N PRO A 253 35.45 -7.51 2.08
CA PRO A 253 34.66 -8.54 1.41
C PRO A 253 35.55 -9.68 0.93
N ASP A 254 35.17 -10.92 1.25
CA ASP A 254 35.88 -12.13 0.81
C ASP A 254 35.33 -12.61 -0.53
N GLY A 255 35.86 -11.99 -1.59
CA GLY A 255 35.48 -12.28 -2.96
C GLY A 255 34.24 -11.53 -3.43
N LYS A 256 33.84 -11.81 -4.68
CA LYS A 256 32.67 -11.21 -5.31
C LYS A 256 31.40 -11.87 -4.77
N MET A 257 30.38 -11.06 -4.51
CA MET A 257 29.06 -11.61 -4.17
C MET A 257 28.52 -12.47 -5.32
N THR A 258 28.12 -13.70 -4.99
CA THR A 258 27.46 -14.64 -5.90
C THR A 258 26.23 -15.21 -5.20
N GLY A 259 25.12 -15.38 -5.94
CA GLY A 259 23.87 -15.90 -5.37
C GLY A 259 23.26 -15.04 -4.25
N GLY A 260 23.64 -13.77 -4.12
CA GLY A 260 23.19 -12.91 -3.02
C GLY A 260 23.88 -13.16 -1.68
N ILE A 261 25.05 -13.81 -1.67
CA ILE A 261 25.82 -14.07 -0.45
C ILE A 261 26.97 -13.07 -0.33
N LEU A 262 27.02 -12.34 0.78
CA LEU A 262 28.12 -11.47 1.19
C LEU A 262 29.02 -12.25 2.15
N ASN A 263 30.26 -12.51 1.75
CA ASN A 263 31.29 -13.05 2.63
C ASN A 263 32.17 -11.92 3.15
N ILE A 264 32.47 -11.95 4.45
CA ILE A 264 33.29 -10.95 5.13
C ILE A 264 34.41 -11.68 5.85
N THR A 265 35.63 -11.17 5.69
CA THR A 265 36.82 -11.63 6.41
C THR A 265 37.45 -10.46 7.17
N CYS A 266 37.91 -10.77 8.38
CA CYS A 266 38.62 -9.88 9.29
C CYS A 266 40.12 -10.18 9.25
N ALA A 267 40.94 -9.16 9.50
CA ALA A 267 42.37 -9.30 9.68
C ALA A 267 42.73 -10.19 10.88
N ASP A 268 41.90 -10.17 11.92
CA ASP A 268 42.04 -11.00 13.11
C ASP A 268 41.14 -12.24 12.99
N GLU A 269 41.77 -13.40 12.81
CA GLU A 269 41.11 -14.71 12.68
C GLU A 269 40.40 -15.17 13.97
N THR A 270 40.59 -14.45 15.08
CA THR A 270 39.91 -14.73 16.36
C THR A 270 38.81 -13.73 16.68
N CYS A 271 38.63 -12.70 15.84
CA CYS A 271 37.65 -11.64 16.05
C CYS A 271 36.21 -12.17 15.96
N ASN A 272 35.35 -11.73 16.88
CA ASN A 272 33.93 -12.05 16.93
C ASN A 272 33.07 -10.78 17.03
N ASP A 273 33.57 -9.68 16.48
CA ASP A 273 32.94 -8.36 16.56
C ASP A 273 31.68 -8.29 15.67
N GLU A 274 30.83 -7.31 15.94
CA GLU A 274 29.72 -6.95 15.05
C GLU A 274 30.17 -6.04 13.90
N ILE A 275 29.82 -6.45 12.68
CA ILE A 275 30.10 -5.71 11.46
C ILE A 275 28.79 -5.20 10.87
N ALA A 276 28.66 -3.88 10.77
CA ALA A 276 27.63 -3.25 9.98
C ALA A 276 28.01 -3.33 8.49
N TRP A 277 27.07 -3.77 7.66
CA TRP A 277 27.28 -3.96 6.24
C TRP A 277 26.21 -3.23 5.42
N MET A 278 26.59 -2.80 4.22
CA MET A 278 25.68 -2.25 3.22
C MET A 278 26.05 -2.76 1.83
N VAL A 279 25.07 -3.28 1.12
CA VAL A 279 25.14 -3.74 -0.26
C VAL A 279 24.09 -2.99 -1.06
N THR A 280 24.49 -2.46 -2.22
CA THR A 280 23.56 -1.84 -3.17
C THR A 280 23.52 -2.62 -4.47
N GLY A 281 22.41 -2.49 -5.16
CA GLY A 281 22.23 -3.03 -6.50
C GLY A 281 21.24 -2.19 -7.29
N ARG A 282 21.54 -1.98 -8.57
CA ARG A 282 20.63 -1.31 -9.49
C ARG A 282 19.52 -2.27 -9.91
N ARG A 283 18.28 -1.81 -9.96
CA ARG A 283 17.16 -2.67 -10.38
C ARG A 283 17.30 -3.10 -11.85
N LYS A 284 16.96 -4.36 -12.11
CA LYS A 284 16.91 -4.97 -13.46
C LYS A 284 15.66 -5.84 -13.68
N ASP A 285 14.59 -5.59 -12.93
CA ASP A 285 13.33 -6.29 -13.17
C ASP A 285 12.73 -5.92 -14.53
N ALA A 286 11.77 -6.74 -14.98
CA ALA A 286 11.19 -6.63 -16.31
C ALA A 286 10.54 -5.26 -16.58
N PHE A 287 10.00 -4.59 -15.54
CA PHE A 287 9.41 -3.26 -15.69
C PHE A 287 10.50 -2.22 -15.97
N VAL A 288 11.54 -2.15 -15.14
CA VAL A 288 12.66 -1.21 -15.32
C VAL A 288 13.38 -1.43 -16.65
N LEU A 289 13.54 -2.68 -17.09
CA LEU A 289 14.23 -2.97 -18.34
C LEU A 289 13.42 -2.66 -19.59
N ASN A 290 12.08 -2.81 -19.55
CA ASN A 290 11.29 -2.87 -20.79
C ASN A 290 10.13 -1.87 -20.86
N LEU A 291 9.63 -1.38 -19.73
CA LEU A 291 8.34 -0.72 -19.62
C LEU A 291 8.41 0.69 -19.01
N ASP A 292 9.40 0.99 -18.18
CA ASP A 292 9.49 2.29 -17.53
C ASP A 292 9.96 3.38 -18.51
N PRO A 293 9.15 4.41 -18.80
CA PRO A 293 9.54 5.50 -19.70
C PRO A 293 10.66 6.37 -19.13
N ASN A 294 10.92 6.30 -17.81
CA ASN A 294 12.01 7.03 -17.18
C ASN A 294 13.35 6.27 -17.25
N CYS A 295 13.39 5.11 -17.92
CA CYS A 295 14.60 4.31 -18.07
C CYS A 295 14.97 4.10 -19.53
N GLU A 296 16.28 4.02 -19.79
CA GLU A 296 16.79 3.55 -21.07
C GLU A 296 16.43 2.07 -21.27
N ARG A 297 15.72 1.79 -22.37
CA ARG A 297 15.21 0.46 -22.68
C ARG A 297 16.34 -0.54 -22.87
N GLY A 298 16.20 -1.73 -22.28
CA GLY A 298 17.17 -2.82 -22.34
C GLY A 298 18.33 -2.70 -21.35
N THR A 299 18.69 -1.49 -20.90
CA THR A 299 19.72 -1.30 -19.87
C THR A 299 19.11 -1.13 -18.49
N GLY A 300 17.94 -0.49 -18.38
CA GLY A 300 17.28 -0.17 -17.11
C GLY A 300 17.97 0.97 -16.34
N ARG A 301 18.75 1.81 -17.03
CA ARG A 301 19.36 3.00 -16.45
C ARG A 301 18.34 4.13 -16.38
N PHE A 302 18.22 4.76 -15.22
CA PHE A 302 17.29 5.88 -15.03
C PHE A 302 17.78 7.13 -15.77
N ILE A 303 16.84 7.92 -16.30
CA ILE A 303 17.08 9.18 -16.99
C ILE A 303 16.69 10.31 -16.02
N PRO A 304 17.66 10.92 -15.32
CA PRO A 304 17.36 11.90 -14.26
C PRO A 304 16.90 13.26 -14.80
N GLU A 305 17.23 13.58 -16.05
CA GLU A 305 16.98 14.88 -16.66
C GLU A 305 16.42 14.70 -18.07
N VAL A 306 15.34 15.43 -18.37
CA VAL A 306 14.73 15.56 -19.70
C VAL A 306 14.42 17.03 -19.95
N ASP A 307 14.48 17.46 -21.21
CA ASP A 307 14.09 18.80 -21.60
C ASP A 307 12.61 19.05 -21.28
N LYS A 308 12.27 20.29 -20.94
CA LYS A 308 10.87 20.69 -20.76
C LYS A 308 10.14 20.61 -22.10
N GLU A 309 8.90 20.15 -22.07
CA GLU A 309 8.01 20.29 -23.23
C GLU A 309 7.88 21.79 -23.57
N ALA A 310 8.05 22.10 -24.86
CA ALA A 310 8.05 23.46 -25.40
C ALA A 310 6.65 24.08 -25.44
#